data_AF-A0A537WFC5-F1
#
_entry.id   AF-A0A537WFC5-F1
#
_cell.length_a   1.000
_cell.length_b   1.000
_cell.length_c   1.000
_cell.angle_alpha   90.00
_cell.angle_beta   90.00
_cell.angle_gamma   90.00
#
_symmetry.space_group_name_H-M   'P 1'
#
loop_
_entity.id
_entity.type
_entity.pdbx_description
1 polymer ?
#
loop_
_entity_poly.entity_id
_entity_poly.type
_entity_poly.pdbx_seq_one_letter_code
_entity_poly.pdbx_strand_id
1 'polypeptide(L)' 'MLNRLLLLTPREIEVIQAMADGHSTARIAAILGISTGTVRSHVKSLLGKLGLHSRVEAVSLILRSNGRPEGSPNV' A
#
# COMPACT_ATOMS: atom_id res chain seq x y z
N MET A 1 -6.54 -15.82 -6.06
CA MET A 1 -6.59 -14.53 -5.34
C MET A 1 -5.18 -13.91 -5.11
N LEU A 2 -4.12 -14.71 -4.89
CA LEU A 2 -2.72 -14.21 -4.76
C LEU A 2 -2.11 -13.54 -6.02
N ASN A 3 -2.71 -13.73 -7.20
CA ASN A 3 -2.09 -13.34 -8.47
C ASN A 3 -1.99 -11.82 -8.72
N ARG A 4 -2.76 -10.99 -8.02
CA ARG A 4 -2.79 -9.54 -8.30
C ARG A 4 -1.54 -8.81 -7.78
N LEU A 5 -0.92 -9.29 -6.70
CA LEU A 5 0.31 -8.68 -6.17
C LEU A 5 1.53 -8.96 -7.05
N LEU A 6 1.50 -10.01 -7.87
CA LEU A 6 2.57 -10.32 -8.84
C LEU A 6 2.70 -9.24 -9.93
N LEU A 7 1.70 -8.38 -10.10
CA LEU A 7 1.75 -7.25 -11.04
C LEU A 7 2.55 -6.06 -10.48
N LEU A 8 2.81 -6.05 -9.18
CA LEU A 8 3.53 -4.97 -8.52
C LEU A 8 5.04 -5.18 -8.60
N THR A 9 5.75 -4.08 -8.81
CA THR A 9 7.19 -4.02 -8.65
C THR A 9 7.58 -4.17 -7.17
N PRO A 10 8.84 -4.53 -6.86
CA PRO A 10 9.31 -4.60 -5.48
C PRO A 10 9.05 -3.32 -4.68
N ARG A 11 9.26 -2.14 -5.29
CA ARG A 11 9.01 -0.87 -4.63
C ARG A 11 7.53 -0.61 -4.36
N GLU A 12 6.64 -1.02 -5.27
CA GLU A 12 5.19 -0.91 -5.05
C GLU A 12 4.70 -1.88 -3.97
N ILE A 13 5.34 -3.05 -3.82
CA ILE A 13 5.10 -4.00 -2.73
C ILE A 13 5.47 -3.37 -1.39
N GLU A 14 6.67 -2.77 -1.28
CA GLU A 14 7.09 -2.07 -0.06
C GLU A 14 6.12 -0.93 0.31
N VAL A 15 5.66 -0.16 -0.69
CA VAL A 15 4.69 0.93 -0.47
C VAL A 15 3.35 0.39 0.03
N ILE A 16 2.77 -0.63 -0.61
CA ILE A 16 1.46 -1.16 -0.19
C ILE A 16 1.52 -1.87 1.17
N GLN A 17 2.66 -2.48 1.53
CA GLN A 17 2.89 -3.03 2.87
C GLN A 17 2.91 -1.92 3.93
N ALA A 18 3.73 -0.89 3.73
CA ALA A 18 3.78 0.24 4.65
C ALA A 18 2.42 0.98 4.76
N MET A 19 1.62 0.97 3.69
CA MET A 19 0.25 1.46 3.74
C MET A 19 -0.65 0.62 4.65
N ALA A 20 -0.53 -0.71 4.58
CA ALA A 20 -1.26 -1.65 5.43
C ALA A 20 -0.86 -1.55 6.90
N ASP A 21 0.40 -1.19 7.17
CA ASP A 21 0.91 -0.87 8.52
C ASP A 21 0.42 0.50 9.05
N GLY A 22 -0.41 1.21 8.29
CA GLY A 22 -1.00 2.49 8.70
C GLY A 22 -0.09 3.71 8.53
N HIS A 23 1.05 3.59 7.85
CA HIS A 23 1.97 4.71 7.70
C HIS A 23 1.46 5.80 6.74
N SER A 24 1.59 7.07 7.13
CA SER A 24 1.31 8.21 6.26
C SER A 24 2.28 8.28 5.08
N THR A 25 1.91 8.96 3.98
CA THR A 25 2.80 9.19 2.83
C THR A 25 4.14 9.81 3.22
N ALA A 26 4.16 10.72 4.19
CA ALA A 26 5.38 11.32 4.72
C ALA A 26 6.25 10.30 5.46
N ARG A 27 5.64 9.42 6.25
CA ARG A 27 6.38 8.37 6.95
C ARG A 27 6.93 7.33 5.99
N ILE A 28 6.16 6.91 5.00
CA ILE A 28 6.60 5.99 3.93
C ILE A 28 7.80 6.60 3.17
N ALA A 29 7.72 7.88 2.82
CA ALA A 29 8.81 8.59 2.16
C ALA A 29 10.11 8.55 2.98
N ALA A 30 10.01 8.78 4.29
CA ALA A 30 11.15 8.69 5.19
C ALA A 30 11.72 7.26 5.32
N ILE A 31 10.85 6.25 5.43
CA ILE A 31 11.26 4.84 5.54
C ILE A 31 11.99 4.38 4.27
N LEU A 32 11.50 4.77 3.10
CA LEU A 32 12.03 4.33 1.81
C LEU A 32 13.13 5.24 1.24
N GLY A 33 13.46 6.35 1.91
CA GLY A 33 14.47 7.30 1.46
C GLY A 33 14.13 8.02 0.16
N ILE A 34 12.84 8.30 -0.09
CA ILE A 34 12.35 8.94 -1.33
C ILE A 34 11.45 10.14 -1.03
N SER A 35 11.12 10.94 -2.05
CA SER A 35 10.22 12.08 -1.87
C SER A 35 8.76 11.65 -1.65
N THR A 36 7.96 12.49 -0.98
CA THR A 36 6.50 12.24 -0.86
C THR A 36 5.79 12.25 -2.21
N GLY A 37 6.30 13.00 -3.20
CA GLY A 37 5.82 12.96 -4.58
C GLY A 37 6.06 11.60 -5.23
N THR A 38 7.24 11.03 -5.03
CA THR A 38 7.60 9.68 -5.50
C THR A 38 6.70 8.61 -4.87
N VAL A 39 6.43 8.70 -3.56
CA VAL A 39 5.47 7.79 -2.90
C VAL A 39 4.07 7.91 -3.54
N ARG A 40 3.57 9.12 -3.78
CA ARG A 40 2.27 9.32 -4.45
C ARG A 40 2.24 8.72 -5.86
N SER A 41 3.33 8.83 -6.61
CA SER A 41 3.47 8.20 -7.92
C SER A 41 3.41 6.67 -7.84
N HIS A 42 4.11 6.07 -6.86
CA HIS A 42 4.00 4.62 -6.61
C HIS A 42 2.57 4.21 -6.23
N VAL A 43 1.90 4.97 -5.35
CA VAL A 43 0.49 4.72 -4.98
C VAL A 43 -0.43 4.80 -6.20
N LYS A 44 -0.28 5.81 -7.06
CA LYS A 44 -1.07 5.92 -8.29
C LYS A 44 -0.84 4.74 -9.23
N SER A 45 0.43 4.35 -9.42
CA SER A 45 0.82 3.22 -10.28
C SER A 45 0.26 1.90 -9.77
N LEU A 46 0.45 1.59 -8.48
CA LEU A 46 -0.04 0.34 -7.90
C LEU A 46 -1.57 0.26 -7.91
N LEU A 47 -2.28 1.38 -7.66
CA LEU A 47 -3.74 1.41 -7.76
C LEU A 47 -4.21 1.11 -9.18
N GLY A 48 -3.58 1.72 -10.18
CA GLY A 48 -3.87 1.43 -11.59
C GLY A 48 -3.62 -0.04 -11.96
N LYS A 49 -2.49 -0.62 -11.52
CA LYS A 49 -2.16 -2.03 -11.77
C LYS A 49 -3.13 -3.01 -11.10
N LEU A 50 -3.64 -2.67 -9.92
CA LEU A 50 -4.58 -3.49 -9.17
C LEU A 50 -6.05 -3.26 -9.59
N GLY A 51 -6.32 -2.23 -10.40
CA GLY A 51 -7.68 -1.81 -10.77
C GLY A 51 -8.46 -1.19 -9.60
N LEU A 52 -7.76 -0.55 -8.66
CA LEU A 52 -8.31 0.04 -7.45
C LEU A 52 -8.35 1.55 -7.55
N HIS A 53 -9.28 2.16 -6.83
CA HIS A 53 -9.58 3.59 -6.94
C HIS A 53 -9.17 4.37 -5.69
N SER A 54 -8.90 3.66 -4.60
CA SER A 54 -8.55 4.28 -3.34
C SER A 54 -7.48 3.53 -2.55
N ARG A 55 -6.77 4.29 -1.72
CA ARG A 55 -5.85 3.76 -0.71
C ARG A 55 -6.53 2.76 0.23
N VAL A 56 -7.78 3.05 0.62
CA VAL A 56 -8.55 2.20 1.54
C VAL A 56 -8.85 0.84 0.89
N GLU A 57 -9.20 0.82 -0.40
CA GLU A 57 -9.36 -0.44 -1.16
C GLU A 57 -8.04 -1.23 -1.21
N ALA A 58 -6.91 -0.57 -1.47
CA ALA A 58 -5.60 -1.23 -1.53
C ALA A 58 -5.21 -1.86 -0.19
N VAL A 59 -5.40 -1.12 0.92
CA VAL A 59 -5.17 -1.66 2.27
C VAL A 59 -6.13 -2.81 2.57
N SER A 60 -7.41 -2.66 2.24
CA SER A 60 -8.42 -3.71 2.43
C SER A 60 -8.07 -4.99 1.67
N LEU A 61 -7.48 -4.88 0.48
CA LEU A 61 -7.02 -6.02 -0.31
C LEU A 61 -5.92 -6.79 0.44
N ILE A 62 -4.92 -6.09 0.97
CA ILE A 62 -3.81 -6.69 1.73
C ILE A 62 -4.29 -7.33 3.04
N LEU A 63 -5.14 -6.64 3.80
CA LEU A 63 -5.63 -7.17 5.09
C LEU A 63 -6.49 -8.43 4.92
N ARG A 64 -7.24 -8.51 3.82
CA ARG A 64 -8.00 -9.73 3.47
C ARG A 64 -7.08 -10.87 3.01
N SER A 65 -6.00 -10.57 2.28
CA SER A 65 -5.07 -11.60 1.82
C SER A 65 -4.14 -12.13 2.92
N ASN A 66 -3.79 -11.31 3.90
CA ASN A 66 -2.91 -11.68 5.01
C ASN A 66 -3.62 -12.45 6.14
N GLY A 67 -4.91 -12.74 6.02
CA GLY A 67 -5.67 -13.46 7.05
C GLY A 67 -5.67 -12.73 8.39
N ARG A 68 -6.26 -11.52 8.44
CA ARG A 68 -6.54 -10.69 9.63
C ARG A 68 -5.39 -10.48 10.64
N PRO A 69 -5.15 -9.21 10.98
CA PRO A 69 -5.17 -8.78 12.37
C PRO A 69 -6.43 -7.95 12.61
N GLU A 70 -7.28 -8.38 13.55
CA GLU A 70 -8.29 -7.50 14.13
C GLU A 70 -7.61 -6.45 15.03
N GLY A 71 -8.12 -5.20 14.97
CA GLY A 71 -7.74 -4.08 15.84
C GLY A 71 -6.55 -3.26 15.30
N SER A 72 -6.58 -1.93 15.19
CA SER A 72 -7.44 -0.95 15.85
C SER A 72 -7.61 0.31 14.99
N PRO A 73 -8.78 0.98 15.04
CA PRO A 73 -8.92 2.36 14.60
C PRO A 73 -8.20 3.25 15.63
N ASN A 74 -7.16 3.97 15.21
CA ASN A 74 -6.55 4.97 16.08
C ASN A 74 -7.21 6.32 15.80
N VAL A 75 -8.09 6.67 16.75
CA VAL A 75 -8.45 8.00 17.31
C VAL A 75 -8.39 9.23 16.43
#